data_AF-A0A383E1K1-F1
#
_entry.id   AF-A0A383E1K1-F1
#
_cell.length_a   1.000
_cell.length_b   1.000
_cell.length_c   1.000
_cell.angle_alpha   90.00
_cell.angle_beta   90.00
_cell.angle_gamma   90.00
#
_symmetry.space_group_name_H-M   'P 1'
#
loop_
_entity.id
_entity.type
_entity.pdbx_description
1 polymer ?
#
loop_
_entity_poly.entity_id
_entity_poly.type
_entity_poly.pdbx_seq_one_letter_code
_entity_poly.pdbx_strand_id
1 'polypeptide(L)'
;MYNLNKYFAIMLTIFFVLVLIIVPLLRKANIINVLLSYMPKRLIELYTILKYQLRTTSVLWFISISILILIANSLAAFSFMLILSGFNINIINMDGFMIYLISYMIMSLISITPSGIGINEGSRLYFFSLIGCNQAAILCSSLIMFGMNIVFPAIIGIWSLKYFLQKVKV
;
A
#
# COMPACT_ATOMS: atom_id res chain seq x y z
N MET A 1 0.97 40.31 8.94
CA MET A 1 0.52 39.28 7.97
C MET A 1 1.70 38.93 7.07
N TYR A 2 2.40 37.85 7.43
CA TYR A 2 3.60 37.40 6.72
C TYR A 2 3.21 36.87 5.33
N ASN A 3 4.09 37.13 4.36
CA ASN A 3 3.94 36.95 2.92
C ASN A 3 3.84 35.46 2.50
N LEU A 4 2.80 34.75 2.95
CA LEU A 4 2.59 33.31 2.73
C LEU A 4 2.62 32.96 1.22
N ASN A 5 2.06 33.84 0.39
CA ASN A 5 2.07 33.69 -1.08
C ASN A 5 3.48 33.77 -1.68
N LYS A 6 4.40 34.56 -1.11
CA LYS A 6 5.79 34.61 -1.60
C LYS A 6 6.53 33.32 -1.26
N TYR A 7 6.39 32.80 -0.04
CA TYR A 7 7.04 31.53 0.33
C TYR A 7 6.49 30.35 -0.47
N PHE A 8 5.18 30.32 -0.71
CA PHE A 8 4.56 29.29 -1.55
C PHE A 8 5.06 29.36 -3.00
N ALA A 9 5.16 30.58 -3.57
CA ALA A 9 5.73 30.78 -4.91
C ALA A 9 7.22 30.39 -4.99
N ILE A 10 8.01 30.69 -3.95
CA ILE A 10 9.42 30.31 -3.85
C ILE A 10 9.57 28.78 -3.76
N MET A 11 8.75 28.10 -2.94
CA MET A 11 8.76 26.64 -2.85
C MET A 11 8.39 25.97 -4.18
N LEU A 12 7.39 26.50 -4.87
CA LEU A 12 6.90 25.96 -6.14
C LEU A 12 7.93 26.17 -7.27
N THR A 13 8.62 27.32 -7.29
CA THR A 13 9.71 27.58 -8.22
C THR A 13 10.93 26.71 -7.96
N ILE A 14 11.34 26.51 -6.69
CA ILE A 14 12.42 25.58 -6.33
C ILE A 14 12.07 24.15 -6.75
N PHE A 15 10.83 23.71 -6.53
CA PHE A 15 10.36 22.40 -6.97
C PHE A 15 10.42 22.25 -8.49
N PHE A 16 9.98 23.27 -9.25
CA PHE A 16 10.04 23.25 -10.71
C PHE A 16 11.47 23.21 -11.24
N VAL A 17 12.39 23.96 -10.63
CA VAL A 17 13.82 23.96 -10.98
C VAL A 17 14.44 22.59 -10.67
N LEU A 18 14.12 22.00 -9.52
CA LEU A 18 14.56 20.64 -9.17
C LEU A 18 14.07 19.62 -10.20
N VAL A 19 12.79 19.64 -10.57
CA VAL A 19 12.24 18.74 -11.60
C VAL A 19 12.91 18.97 -12.95
N LEU A 20 13.11 20.23 -13.35
CA LEU A 20 13.79 20.59 -14.61
C LEU A 20 15.25 20.18 -14.68
N ILE A 21 15.93 20.01 -13.55
CA ILE A 21 17.32 19.51 -13.48
C ILE A 21 17.34 17.98 -13.41
N ILE A 22 16.47 17.39 -12.59
CA ILE A 22 16.41 15.93 -12.35
C ILE A 22 15.94 15.18 -13.60
N VAL A 23 14.94 15.70 -14.32
CA VAL A 23 14.38 15.06 -15.54
C VAL A 23 15.43 14.87 -16.65
N PRO A 24 16.22 15.88 -17.06
CA PRO A 24 17.29 15.70 -18.03
C PRO A 24 18.48 14.90 -17.48
N LEU A 25 18.79 14.98 -16.18
CA LEU A 25 19.79 14.10 -15.55
C LEU A 25 19.38 12.62 -15.65
N LEU A 26 18.12 12.31 -15.38
CA LEU A 26 17.56 10.96 -15.52
C LEU A 26 17.51 10.51 -16.99
N ARG A 27 17.40 11.43 -17.95
CA ARG A 27 17.35 11.10 -19.38
C ARG A 27 18.68 10.55 -19.92
N LYS A 28 19.81 10.81 -19.25
CA LYS A 28 21.10 10.15 -19.54
C LYS A 28 21.06 8.73 -19.00
N ALA A 29 20.99 7.74 -19.91
CA ALA A 29 20.96 6.31 -19.59
C ALA A 29 22.07 5.85 -18.61
N ASN A 30 23.24 6.51 -18.62
CA ASN A 30 24.34 6.22 -17.69
C ASN A 30 24.04 6.59 -16.23
N ILE A 31 23.26 7.64 -15.97
CA ILE A 31 22.94 8.06 -14.58
C ILE A 31 21.91 7.12 -13.98
N ILE A 32 20.92 6.67 -14.76
CA ILE A 32 19.96 5.64 -14.31
C ILE A 32 20.71 4.36 -13.92
N ASN A 33 21.67 3.90 -14.73
CA ASN A 33 22.42 2.66 -14.43
C ASN A 33 23.25 2.78 -13.15
N VAL A 34 23.85 3.94 -12.90
CA VAL A 34 24.60 4.22 -11.66
C VAL A 34 23.65 4.33 -10.47
N LEU A 35 22.51 5.01 -10.60
CA LEU A 35 21.51 5.12 -9.52
C LEU A 35 20.89 3.76 -9.17
N LEU A 36 20.62 2.92 -10.17
CA LEU A 36 20.17 1.54 -9.99
C LEU A 36 21.22 0.69 -9.28
N SER A 37 22.53 0.93 -9.47
CA SER A 37 23.57 0.18 -8.75
C SER A 37 23.61 0.45 -7.25
N TYR A 38 23.09 1.60 -6.80
CA TYR A 38 22.94 1.93 -5.37
C TYR A 38 21.60 1.48 -4.79
N MET A 39 20.65 1.06 -5.63
CA MET A 39 19.34 0.63 -5.18
C MET A 39 19.34 -0.83 -4.72
N PRO A 40 18.57 -1.18 -3.67
CA PRO A 40 18.30 -2.56 -3.31
C PRO A 40 17.79 -3.34 -4.53
N LYS A 41 18.25 -4.60 -4.71
CA LYS A 41 17.85 -5.46 -5.84
C LYS A 41 16.33 -5.51 -6.07
N ARG A 42 15.53 -5.48 -4.98
CA ARG A 42 14.06 -5.42 -5.04
C ARG A 42 13.51 -4.18 -5.76
N LEU A 43 14.13 -3.01 -5.60
CA LEU A 43 13.70 -1.78 -6.29
C LEU A 43 14.03 -1.83 -7.78
N ILE A 44 15.16 -2.45 -8.14
CA ILE A 44 15.56 -2.65 -9.55
C ILE A 44 14.55 -3.60 -10.23
N GLU A 45 14.19 -4.70 -9.56
CA GLU A 45 13.15 -5.63 -10.03
C GLU A 45 11.81 -4.91 -10.23
N LEU A 46 11.33 -4.16 -9.23
CA LEU A 46 10.11 -3.35 -9.33
C LEU A 46 10.16 -2.38 -10.52
N TYR A 47 11.27 -1.67 -10.71
CA TYR A 47 11.45 -0.77 -11.85
C TYR A 47 11.39 -1.50 -13.19
N THR A 48 12.03 -2.66 -13.31
CA THR A 48 11.99 -3.45 -14.55
C THR A 48 10.59 -3.98 -14.85
N ILE A 49 9.85 -4.44 -13.85
CA ILE A 49 8.46 -4.91 -13.98
C ILE A 49 7.56 -3.75 -14.41
N LEU A 50 7.68 -2.60 -13.75
CA LEU A 50 6.89 -1.41 -14.07
C LEU A 50 7.18 -0.91 -15.49
N LYS A 51 8.45 -0.85 -15.89
CA LYS A 51 8.85 -0.49 -17.25
C LYS A 51 8.30 -1.48 -18.28
N TYR A 52 8.31 -2.77 -17.97
CA TYR A 52 7.77 -3.81 -18.84
C TYR A 52 6.24 -3.70 -18.97
N GLN A 53 5.52 -3.51 -17.86
CA GLN A 53 4.07 -3.29 -17.86
C GLN A 53 3.68 -2.02 -18.64
N LEU A 54 4.36 -0.90 -18.44
CA LEU A 54 4.08 0.35 -19.17
C LEU A 54 4.35 0.24 -20.68
N ARG A 55 5.28 -0.64 -21.08
CA ARG A 55 5.59 -0.88 -22.50
C ARG A 55 4.58 -1.83 -23.16
N THR A 56 4.04 -2.79 -22.41
CA THR A 56 3.20 -3.87 -22.95
C THR A 56 1.70 -3.61 -22.79
N THR A 57 1.30 -2.78 -21.83
CA THR A 57 -0.11 -2.46 -21.56
C THR A 57 -0.40 -0.99 -21.86
N SER A 58 -1.66 -0.69 -22.20
CA SER A 58 -2.07 0.70 -22.40
C SER A 58 -1.94 1.51 -21.11
N VAL A 59 -1.48 2.75 -21.21
CA VAL A 59 -1.36 3.67 -20.05
C VAL A 59 -2.71 3.84 -19.33
N LEU A 60 -3.81 3.81 -20.07
CA LEU A 60 -5.17 3.81 -19.52
C LEU A 60 -5.44 2.60 -18.61
N TRP A 61 -5.04 1.40 -19.02
CA TRP A 61 -5.17 0.20 -18.19
C TRP A 61 -4.34 0.30 -16.91
N PHE A 62 -3.12 0.82 -16.99
CA PHE A 62 -2.28 1.05 -15.83
C PHE A 62 -2.92 2.03 -14.84
N ILE A 63 -3.49 3.14 -15.34
CA ILE A 63 -4.20 4.12 -14.51
C ILE A 63 -5.44 3.48 -13.86
N SER A 64 -6.25 2.76 -14.63
CA SER A 64 -7.46 2.10 -14.11
C SER A 64 -7.16 1.10 -13.00
N ILE A 65 -6.14 0.25 -13.19
CA ILE A 65 -5.70 -0.69 -12.15
C ILE A 65 -5.19 0.05 -10.92
N SER A 66 -4.42 1.13 -11.10
CA SER A 66 -3.90 1.92 -9.99
C SER A 66 -5.02 2.55 -9.16
N ILE A 67 -6.07 3.07 -9.81
CA ILE A 67 -7.26 3.61 -9.14
C ILE A 67 -8.00 2.51 -8.38
N LEU A 68 -8.18 1.33 -8.99
CA LEU A 68 -8.84 0.19 -8.32
C LEU A 68 -8.09 -0.25 -7.07
N ILE A 69 -6.76 -0.34 -7.14
CA ILE A 69 -5.92 -0.69 -5.98
C ILE A 69 -6.04 0.37 -4.89
N LEU A 70 -6.06 1.65 -5.26
CA LEU A 70 -6.20 2.75 -4.31
C LEU A 70 -7.55 2.71 -3.59
N ILE A 71 -8.63 2.46 -4.33
CA ILE A 71 -9.98 2.28 -3.77
C ILE A 71 -10.01 1.07 -2.83
N ALA A 72 -9.48 -0.08 -3.26
CA ALA A 72 -9.49 -1.30 -2.46
C ALA A 72 -8.72 -1.13 -1.14
N ASN A 73 -7.53 -0.53 -1.19
CA ASN A 73 -6.73 -0.26 0.01
C ASN A 73 -7.41 0.75 0.94
N SER A 74 -8.06 1.77 0.38
CA SER A 74 -8.80 2.75 1.18
C SER A 74 -10.00 2.11 1.89
N LEU A 75 -10.71 1.22 1.19
CA LEU A 75 -11.85 0.50 1.74
C LEU A 75 -11.41 -0.47 2.85
N ALA A 76 -10.27 -1.14 2.68
CA ALA A 76 -9.69 -2.01 3.70
C ALA A 76 -9.29 -1.21 4.96
N ALA A 77 -8.68 -0.04 4.79
CA ALA A 77 -8.34 0.85 5.92
C ALA A 77 -9.59 1.32 6.66
N PHE A 78 -10.63 1.72 5.91
CA PHE A 78 -11.90 2.15 6.49
C PHE A 78 -12.60 1.01 7.24
N SER A 79 -12.64 -0.19 6.68
CA SER A 79 -13.20 -1.38 7.33
C SER A 79 -12.48 -1.68 8.65
N PHE A 80 -11.15 -1.57 8.69
CA PHE A 80 -10.40 -1.76 9.94
C PHE A 80 -10.75 -0.71 11.00
N MET A 81 -10.87 0.57 10.62
CA MET A 81 -11.27 1.63 11.53
C MET A 81 -12.71 1.45 12.06
N LEU A 82 -13.62 0.91 11.24
CA LEU A 82 -14.97 0.54 11.70
C LEU A 82 -14.95 -0.58 12.73
N ILE A 83 -14.12 -1.61 12.54
CA ILE A 83 -13.98 -2.70 13.51
C ILE A 83 -13.45 -2.15 14.84
N LEU A 84 -12.46 -1.24 14.80
CA LEU A 84 -11.95 -0.57 16.00
C LEU A 84 -13.01 0.25 16.74
N SER A 85 -13.91 0.91 16.01
CA SER A 85 -15.04 1.63 16.60
C SER A 85 -15.95 0.67 17.40
N GLY A 86 -16.10 -0.58 16.95
CA GLY A 86 -16.79 -1.63 17.71
C GLY A 86 -16.14 -1.99 19.05
N PHE A 87 -14.84 -1.72 19.21
CA PHE A 87 -14.10 -1.84 20.48
C PHE A 87 -14.01 -0.53 21.26
N ASN A 88 -14.89 0.43 20.95
CA ASN A 88 -14.91 1.77 21.56
C ASN A 88 -13.63 2.61 21.28
N ILE A 89 -12.93 2.31 20.18
CA ILE A 89 -11.77 3.07 19.70
C ILE A 89 -12.17 3.84 18.45
N ASN A 90 -12.55 5.10 18.62
CA ASN A 90 -12.99 5.96 17.51
C ASN A 90 -11.82 6.69 16.85
N ILE A 91 -11.16 6.02 15.90
CA ILE A 91 -10.02 6.55 15.14
C ILE A 91 -10.37 6.60 13.65
N ILE A 92 -11.60 7.00 13.33
CA ILE A 92 -12.04 7.25 11.95
C ILE A 92 -11.56 8.65 11.56
N ASN A 93 -10.24 8.82 11.49
CA ASN A 93 -9.56 10.06 11.15
C ASN A 93 -8.36 9.79 10.23
N MET A 94 -7.68 10.86 9.81
CA MET A 94 -6.53 10.74 8.90
C MET A 94 -5.35 10.01 9.55
N ASP A 95 -5.19 10.10 10.87
CA ASP A 95 -4.10 9.43 11.60
C ASP A 95 -4.27 7.91 11.56
N GLY A 96 -5.48 7.41 11.82
CA GLY A 96 -5.81 5.99 11.69
C GLY A 96 -5.61 5.46 10.29
N PHE A 97 -6.06 6.23 9.30
CA PHE A 97 -5.90 5.90 7.89
C PHE A 97 -4.42 5.81 7.50
N MET A 98 -3.61 6.80 7.89
CA MET A 98 -2.17 6.83 7.63
C MET A 98 -1.44 5.67 8.30
N ILE A 99 -1.74 5.37 9.56
CA ILE A 99 -1.11 4.24 10.26
C ILE A 99 -1.41 2.93 9.54
N TYR A 100 -2.67 2.71 9.15
CA TYR A 100 -3.04 1.49 8.45
C TYR A 100 -2.26 1.34 7.15
N LEU A 101 -2.10 2.42 6.38
CA LEU A 101 -1.30 2.42 5.14
C LEU A 101 0.19 2.17 5.40
N ILE A 102 0.78 2.78 6.44
CA ILE A 102 2.18 2.56 6.82
C ILE A 102 2.41 1.08 7.18
N SER A 103 1.48 0.50 7.93
CA SER A 103 1.52 -0.92 8.29
C SER A 103 1.52 -1.81 7.05
N TYR A 104 0.68 -1.48 6.06
CA TYR A 104 0.61 -2.19 4.78
C TYR A 104 1.88 -2.01 3.93
N MET A 105 2.50 -0.83 3.97
CA MET A 105 3.76 -0.54 3.28
C MET A 105 4.93 -1.35 3.85
N ILE A 106 4.95 -1.61 5.15
CA ILE A 106 6.02 -2.42 5.77
C ILE A 106 5.99 -3.86 5.26
N MET A 107 4.81 -4.41 5.01
CA MET A 107 4.67 -5.73 4.38
C MET A 107 5.27 -5.75 2.96
N SER A 108 5.05 -4.71 2.15
CA SER A 108 5.61 -4.66 0.80
C SER A 108 7.14 -4.57 0.80
N LEU A 109 7.72 -3.98 1.85
CA LEU A 109 9.17 -3.87 2.03
C LEU A 109 9.79 -5.17 2.59
N ILE A 110 9.07 -5.89 3.45
CA ILE A 110 9.57 -7.06 4.20
C ILE A 110 8.66 -8.28 3.93
N SER A 111 8.76 -8.84 2.72
CA SER A 111 8.03 -10.06 2.34
C SER A 111 8.69 -11.32 2.90
N ILE A 112 8.56 -11.56 4.21
CA ILE A 112 9.18 -12.72 4.88
C ILE A 112 8.13 -13.72 5.39
N THR A 113 6.87 -13.33 5.59
CA THR A 113 5.85 -14.21 6.19
C THR A 113 4.71 -14.61 5.21
N PRO A 114 4.23 -15.86 5.26
CA PRO A 114 3.04 -16.29 4.53
C PRO A 114 1.84 -15.41 4.88
N SER A 115 1.13 -14.93 3.85
CA SER A 115 -0.01 -14.00 3.97
C SER A 115 0.29 -12.68 4.70
N GLY A 116 1.57 -12.33 4.91
CA GLY A 116 1.96 -11.13 5.66
C GLY A 116 1.59 -11.19 7.15
N ILE A 117 1.19 -12.37 7.67
CA ILE A 117 0.80 -12.55 9.07
C ILE A 117 2.02 -12.29 9.97
N GLY A 118 1.82 -11.62 11.10
CA GLY A 118 2.85 -11.22 12.04
C GLY A 118 3.47 -9.87 11.69
N ILE A 119 3.72 -9.59 10.41
CA ILE A 119 4.24 -8.28 9.97
C ILE A 119 3.10 -7.27 9.90
N ASN A 120 1.96 -7.61 9.29
CA ASN A 120 0.80 -6.71 9.22
C ASN A 120 0.19 -6.46 10.60
N GLU A 121 -0.04 -7.52 11.37
CA GLU A 121 -0.65 -7.44 12.70
C GLU A 121 0.31 -6.78 13.68
N GLY A 122 1.60 -7.15 13.65
CA GLY A 122 2.63 -6.57 14.50
C GLY A 122 2.89 -5.10 14.19
N SER A 123 2.96 -4.72 12.91
CA SER A 123 3.11 -3.30 12.54
C SER A 123 1.90 -2.48 12.96
N ARG A 124 0.66 -2.95 12.72
CA ARG A 124 -0.54 -2.26 13.21
C ARG A 124 -0.52 -2.12 14.73
N LEU A 125 -0.21 -3.19 15.46
CA LEU A 125 -0.13 -3.14 16.92
C LEU A 125 0.91 -2.11 17.39
N TYR A 126 2.07 -2.09 16.76
CA TYR A 126 3.11 -1.11 17.04
C TYR A 126 2.64 0.33 16.79
N PHE A 127 2.23 0.67 15.56
CA PHE A 127 1.91 2.05 15.22
C PHE A 127 0.64 2.57 15.88
N PHE A 128 -0.40 1.75 16.04
CA PHE A 128 -1.59 2.19 16.77
C PHE A 128 -1.30 2.33 18.28
N SER A 129 -0.37 1.54 18.84
CA SER A 129 0.03 1.75 20.24
C SER A 129 0.74 3.09 20.47
N LEU A 130 1.43 3.64 19.46
CA LEU A 130 2.04 4.98 19.53
C LEU A 130 1.01 6.10 19.66
N ILE A 131 -0.22 5.89 19.18
CA ILE A 131 -1.35 6.82 19.34
C ILE A 131 -2.13 6.55 20.65
N GLY A 132 -1.65 5.63 21.50
CA GLY A 132 -2.28 5.33 22.78
C GLY A 132 -3.50 4.39 22.69
N CYS A 133 -3.63 3.67 21.58
CA CYS A 133 -4.71 2.71 21.38
C CYS A 133 -4.48 1.43 22.20
N ASN A 134 -5.56 0.78 22.63
CA ASN A 134 -5.48 -0.50 23.32
C ASN A 134 -4.96 -1.61 22.39
N GLN A 135 -3.80 -2.16 22.72
CA GLN A 135 -3.12 -3.22 21.97
C GLN A 135 -3.99 -4.48 21.79
N ALA A 136 -4.76 -4.85 22.81
CA ALA A 136 -5.63 -6.04 22.74
C ALA A 136 -6.74 -5.85 21.70
N ALA A 137 -7.35 -4.68 21.66
CA ALA A 137 -8.40 -4.36 20.68
C ALA A 137 -7.85 -4.33 19.25
N ILE A 138 -6.63 -3.80 19.05
CA ILE A 138 -5.95 -3.79 17.74
C ILE A 138 -5.63 -5.21 17.26
N LEU A 139 -5.15 -6.07 18.16
CA LEU A 139 -4.84 -7.46 17.84
C LEU A 139 -6.11 -8.21 17.42
N CYS A 140 -7.18 -8.09 18.21
CA CYS A 140 -8.49 -8.68 17.89
C CYS A 140 -9.03 -8.15 16.56
N SER A 141 -8.98 -6.84 16.33
CA SER A 141 -9.45 -6.21 15.09
C SER A 141 -8.64 -6.68 13.88
N SER A 142 -7.34 -6.87 14.05
CA SER A 142 -6.45 -7.35 12.98
C SER A 142 -6.72 -8.81 12.63
N LEU A 143 -7.02 -9.64 13.64
CA LEU A 143 -7.40 -11.04 13.44
C LEU A 143 -8.78 -11.17 12.76
N ILE A 144 -9.73 -10.30 13.09
CA ILE A 144 -11.03 -10.22 12.38
C ILE A 144 -10.79 -9.86 10.91
N MET A 145 -9.98 -8.84 10.62
CA MET A 145 -9.64 -8.47 9.24
C MET A 145 -8.93 -9.59 8.48
N PHE A 146 -8.03 -10.32 9.13
CA PHE A 146 -7.40 -11.51 8.54
C PHE A 146 -8.45 -12.57 8.17
N GLY A 147 -9.39 -12.84 9.08
CA GLY A 147 -10.51 -13.74 8.85
C GLY A 147 -11.36 -13.31 7.66
N MET A 148 -11.75 -12.03 7.60
CA MET A 148 -12.61 -11.49 6.55
C MET A 148 -11.92 -11.38 5.19
N ASN A 149 -10.65 -11.00 5.14
CA ASN A 149 -9.97 -10.71 3.87
C ASN A 149 -9.20 -11.90 3.30
N ILE A 150 -8.83 -12.88 4.13
CA ILE A 150 -8.01 -14.02 3.69
C ILE A 150 -8.77 -15.33 3.88
N VAL A 151 -9.23 -15.62 5.09
CA VAL A 151 -9.85 -16.92 5.39
C VAL A 151 -11.19 -17.09 4.67
N PHE A 152 -12.06 -16.09 4.74
CA PHE A 152 -13.41 -16.16 4.16
C PHE A 152 -13.37 -16.28 2.62
N PRO A 153 -12.61 -15.44 1.87
CA PRO A 153 -12.46 -15.63 0.43
C PRO A 153 -11.81 -16.96 0.06
N ALA A 154 -10.87 -17.47 0.86
CA ALA A 154 -10.27 -18.79 0.63
C ALA A 154 -11.30 -19.92 0.75
N ILE A 155 -12.17 -19.90 1.77
CA ILE A 155 -13.25 -20.88 1.93
C ILE A 155 -14.20 -20.85 0.72
N ILE A 156 -14.63 -19.65 0.31
CA ILE A 156 -15.49 -19.48 -0.87
C ILE A 156 -14.78 -19.99 -2.13
N GLY A 157 -13.50 -19.67 -2.30
CA GLY A 157 -12.70 -20.12 -3.43
C GLY A 157 -12.57 -21.64 -3.51
N ILE A 158 -12.28 -22.31 -2.39
CA ILE A 158 -12.22 -23.78 -2.31
C ILE A 158 -13.57 -24.40 -2.66
N TRP A 159 -14.66 -23.83 -2.16
CA TRP A 159 -16.00 -24.35 -2.45
C TRP A 159 -16.40 -24.15 -3.93
N SER A 160 -16.04 -23.00 -4.50
CA SER A 160 -16.21 -22.71 -5.93
C SER A 160 -15.42 -23.69 -6.80
N LEU A 161 -14.16 -23.97 -6.46
CA LEU A 161 -13.35 -24.98 -7.16
C LEU A 161 -13.98 -26.37 -7.10
N LYS A 162 -14.51 -26.76 -5.94
CA LYS A 162 -15.23 -28.04 -5.79
C LYS A 162 -16.46 -28.12 -6.70
N TYR A 163 -17.20 -27.02 -6.85
CA TYR A 163 -18.35 -26.93 -7.76
C TYR A 163 -17.94 -27.13 -9.23
N PHE A 164 -16.85 -26.50 -9.67
CA PHE A 164 -16.35 -26.66 -11.04
C PHE A 164 -15.76 -28.06 -11.30
N LEU A 165 -15.03 -28.62 -10.33
CA LEU A 165 -14.48 -29.98 -10.43
C LEU A 165 -15.55 -31.07 -10.50
N GLN A 166 -16.71 -30.85 -9.87
CA GLN A 166 -17.86 -31.76 -9.99
C GLN A 166 -18.51 -31.71 -11.38
N LYS A 167 -18.51 -30.55 -12.05
CA LYS A 167 -19.05 -30.41 -13.42
C LYS A 167 -18.16 -31.01 -14.50
N VAL A 168 -16.85 -31.12 -14.27
CA VAL A 168 -15.88 -31.69 -15.24
C VAL A 168 -15.92 -33.22 -15.29
N LYS A 169 -16.58 -33.88 -14.32
CA LYS A 169 -16.75 -35.34 -14.28
C LYS A 169 -17.97 -35.87 -15.08
N VAL A 170 -18.45 -35.13 -16.08
CA VAL A 170 -19.48 -35.60 -17.04
C VAL A 170 -18.85 -35.84 -18.39
#